data_AF-H8Z2L0-F1
#
_entry.id   AF-H8Z2L0-F1
#
_cell.length_a   1.000
_cell.length_b   1.000
_cell.length_c   1.000
_cell.angle_alpha   90.00
_cell.angle_beta   90.00
_cell.angle_gamma   90.00
#
_symmetry.space_group_name_H-M   'P 1'
#
loop_
_entity.id
_entity.type
_entity.pdbx_description
1 polymer ?
#
loop_
_entity_poly.entity_id
_entity_poly.type
_entity_poly.pdbx_seq_one_letter_code
_entity_poly.pdbx_strand_id
1 'polypeptide(L)'
;MSDATALTAELLDWLLGLAFGRFDIRQATAARQPTTEPEPFDPLPTAAPGMLADGDEHPMHNAGADLLDVAWDGILVDDPGHPRDLERPIQQALALIFGDDADAIQQQACDILGVNALRDYFRRPAAFFADHLKRHSKSRRQAPIYWPLSTPSGRYTLWLYYHRLTPQTLYSCVNDFLDGPQGKLAQVRNSRAVLANKATRTPKEEKDFATFADLDTELTAFRDQLLRIARDWQPNLNDGVQITAAPLWPLFKLPKWQKTLKDTWTKLETGDYDWAHLALSYWPERVLRKCHQDRSLAIAHGVEQDFWEEVTVTEKPKGKGRSKAKGGVKLEWRPKQLSDAELTQLIQHKLPR
;
A
#
# COMPACT_ATOMS: atom_id res chain seq x y z
N MET A 1 6.20 -20.36 25.55
CA MET A 1 4.99 -20.07 24.75
C MET A 1 5.14 -18.78 23.93
N SER A 2 5.69 -17.67 24.45
CA SER A 2 5.85 -16.41 23.68
C SER A 2 6.73 -16.54 22.43
N ASP A 3 7.71 -17.45 22.45
CA ASP A 3 8.64 -17.65 21.32
C ASP A 3 7.96 -18.39 20.15
N ALA A 4 7.24 -19.48 20.43
CA ALA A 4 6.51 -20.25 19.41
C ALA A 4 5.43 -19.41 18.70
N THR A 5 4.67 -18.61 19.45
CA THR A 5 3.66 -17.70 18.86
C THR A 5 4.33 -16.65 17.96
N ALA A 6 5.46 -16.07 18.40
CA ALA A 6 6.19 -15.09 17.60
C ALA A 6 6.75 -15.70 16.31
N LEU A 7 7.38 -16.88 16.38
CA LEU A 7 7.90 -17.61 15.23
C LEU A 7 6.80 -18.03 14.26
N THR A 8 5.64 -18.45 14.76
CA THR A 8 4.49 -18.80 13.92
C THR A 8 3.96 -17.56 13.18
N ALA A 9 3.85 -16.42 13.86
CA ALA A 9 3.47 -15.16 13.24
C ALA A 9 4.51 -14.70 12.20
N GLU A 10 5.80 -14.95 12.43
CA GLU A 10 6.89 -14.67 11.48
C GLU A 10 6.78 -15.50 10.22
N LEU A 11 6.55 -16.80 10.38
CA LEU A 11 6.33 -17.71 9.27
C LEU A 11 5.15 -17.23 8.42
N LEU A 12 4.01 -16.91 9.03
CA LEU A 12 2.82 -16.48 8.27
C LEU A 12 3.00 -15.12 7.58
N ASP A 13 3.70 -14.16 8.21
CA ASP A 13 4.07 -12.88 7.58
C ASP A 13 4.99 -13.08 6.37
N TRP A 14 5.96 -14.00 6.50
CA TRP A 14 6.87 -14.37 5.42
C TRP A 14 6.16 -15.10 4.28
N LEU A 15 5.26 -16.05 4.58
CA LEU A 15 4.44 -16.76 3.59
C LEU A 15 3.50 -15.80 2.83
N LEU A 16 2.91 -14.81 3.52
CA LEU A 16 2.16 -13.75 2.83
C LEU A 16 3.09 -12.92 1.93
N GLY A 17 4.33 -12.71 2.33
CA GLY A 17 5.37 -12.12 1.48
C GLY A 17 5.66 -12.93 0.22
N LEU A 18 5.71 -14.27 0.31
CA LEU A 18 5.81 -15.12 -0.89
C LEU A 18 4.62 -14.92 -1.82
N ALA A 19 3.40 -14.86 -1.27
CA ALA A 19 2.18 -14.65 -2.05
C ALA A 19 2.21 -13.32 -2.84
N PHE A 20 2.84 -12.27 -2.31
CA PHE A 20 3.03 -11.00 -3.02
C PHE A 20 4.31 -10.91 -3.86
N GLY A 21 5.09 -11.99 -3.93
CA GLY A 21 6.38 -12.02 -4.64
C GLY A 21 7.43 -11.14 -3.97
N ARG A 22 7.31 -10.88 -2.67
CA ARG A 22 8.30 -10.15 -1.87
C ARG A 22 9.54 -11.01 -1.61
N PHE A 23 9.35 -12.30 -1.40
CA PHE A 23 10.42 -13.26 -1.09
C PHE A 23 10.47 -14.40 -2.10
N ASP A 24 11.64 -15.01 -2.24
CA ASP A 24 11.90 -16.14 -3.12
C ASP A 24 11.75 -17.47 -2.35
N ILE A 25 10.73 -18.27 -2.69
CA ILE A 25 10.47 -19.56 -2.03
C ILE A 25 11.65 -20.53 -2.16
N ARG A 26 12.47 -20.39 -3.21
CA ARG A 26 13.63 -21.27 -3.47
C ARG A 26 14.68 -21.23 -2.36
N GLN A 27 14.66 -20.19 -1.52
CA GLN A 27 15.54 -20.10 -0.35
C GLN A 27 15.16 -21.08 0.75
N ALA A 28 13.87 -21.39 0.89
CA ALA A 28 13.40 -22.38 1.88
C ALA A 28 13.55 -23.82 1.38
N THR A 29 13.52 -24.06 0.07
CA THR A 29 13.65 -25.40 -0.54
C THR A 29 15.09 -25.77 -0.90
N ALA A 30 16.08 -24.94 -0.53
CA ALA A 30 17.48 -25.06 -0.92
C ALA A 30 17.74 -25.03 -2.44
N ALA A 31 16.73 -24.72 -3.26
CA ALA A 31 16.87 -24.55 -4.71
C ALA A 31 17.61 -23.25 -5.09
N ARG A 32 17.76 -22.31 -4.15
CA ARG A 32 18.60 -21.11 -4.27
C ARG A 32 19.36 -20.91 -2.96
N GLN A 33 20.68 -20.77 -3.03
CA GLN A 33 21.48 -20.44 -1.85
C GLN A 33 21.22 -18.99 -1.41
N PRO A 34 21.26 -18.69 -0.10
CA PRO A 34 21.20 -17.32 0.39
C PRO A 34 22.37 -16.52 -0.20
N THR A 35 22.12 -15.27 -0.58
CA THR A 35 23.18 -14.35 -0.98
C THR A 35 24.12 -14.10 0.20
N THR A 36 25.42 -14.15 -0.03
CA THR A 36 26.43 -13.78 0.98
C THR A 36 26.22 -12.35 1.45
N GLU A 37 26.45 -12.12 2.74
CA GLU A 37 26.40 -10.76 3.30
C GLU A 37 27.50 -9.91 2.64
N PRO A 38 27.17 -8.73 2.11
CA PRO A 38 28.16 -7.87 1.46
C PRO A 38 29.16 -7.33 2.49
N GLU A 39 30.42 -7.17 2.08
CA GLU A 39 31.44 -6.52 2.90
C GLU A 39 31.13 -5.02 3.07
N PRO A 40 31.66 -4.34 4.11
CA PRO A 40 31.27 -2.96 4.45
C PRO A 40 31.41 -1.91 3.34
N PHE A 41 32.20 -2.19 2.31
CA PHE A 41 32.46 -1.30 1.17
C PHE A 41 32.01 -1.86 -0.18
N ASP A 42 31.34 -3.01 -0.18
CA ASP A 42 30.76 -3.56 -1.40
C ASP A 42 29.63 -2.66 -1.90
N PRO A 43 29.36 -2.65 -3.22
CA PRO A 43 28.18 -1.98 -3.74
C PRO A 43 26.92 -2.55 -3.08
N LEU A 44 25.95 -1.66 -2.83
CA LEU A 44 24.66 -2.10 -2.32
C LEU A 44 24.01 -3.07 -3.31
N PRO A 45 23.45 -4.20 -2.84
CA PRO A 45 22.82 -5.16 -3.73
C PRO A 45 21.58 -4.54 -4.40
N THR A 46 21.35 -4.90 -5.66
CA THR A 46 20.23 -4.38 -6.47
C THR A 46 18.86 -4.82 -5.93
N ALA A 47 18.81 -5.96 -5.26
CA ALA A 47 17.65 -6.47 -4.55
C ALA A 47 17.97 -6.74 -3.07
N ALA A 48 16.95 -6.70 -2.23
CA ALA A 48 17.11 -7.07 -0.83
C ALA A 48 17.43 -8.58 -0.70
N PRO A 49 18.25 -9.01 0.28
CA PRO A 49 18.42 -10.42 0.60
C PRO A 49 17.06 -11.08 0.82
N GLY A 50 16.86 -12.28 0.27
CA GLY A 50 15.55 -12.93 0.36
C GLY A 50 14.60 -12.64 -0.80
N MET A 51 14.81 -11.56 -1.56
CA MET A 51 13.83 -11.07 -2.51
C MET A 51 13.72 -11.95 -3.76
N LEU A 52 12.49 -12.07 -4.28
CA LEU A 52 12.28 -12.70 -5.59
C LEU A 52 12.88 -11.79 -6.68
N ALA A 53 14.00 -12.25 -7.23
CA ALA A 53 14.78 -11.54 -8.22
C ALA A 53 15.01 -12.41 -9.47
N ASP A 54 15.22 -11.74 -10.60
CA ASP A 54 15.58 -12.37 -11.87
C ASP A 54 17.04 -12.87 -11.86
N GLY A 55 17.50 -13.37 -13.01
CA GLY A 55 18.87 -13.89 -13.17
C GLY A 55 19.97 -12.85 -12.95
N ASP A 56 19.64 -11.56 -13.07
CA ASP A 56 20.55 -10.43 -12.90
C ASP A 56 20.37 -9.75 -11.52
N GLU A 57 19.68 -10.41 -10.59
CA GLU A 57 19.40 -9.94 -9.22
C GLU A 57 18.54 -8.66 -9.14
N HIS A 58 17.75 -8.37 -10.17
CA HIS A 58 16.76 -7.30 -10.12
C HIS A 58 15.45 -7.80 -9.53
N PRO A 59 14.75 -7.00 -8.69
CA PRO A 59 13.42 -7.34 -8.21
C PRO A 59 12.47 -7.70 -9.37
N MET A 60 11.79 -8.84 -9.27
CA MET A 60 10.83 -9.23 -10.29
C MET A 60 9.54 -8.42 -10.17
N HIS A 61 9.03 -7.97 -11.31
CA HIS A 61 7.81 -7.16 -11.39
C HIS A 61 6.67 -7.86 -12.16
N ASN A 62 6.97 -8.90 -12.93
CA ASN A 62 6.01 -9.73 -13.66
C ASN A 62 6.56 -11.16 -13.83
N ALA A 63 5.72 -12.05 -14.37
CA ALA A 63 5.92 -13.48 -14.33
C ALA A 63 7.22 -13.98 -15.00
N GLY A 64 7.89 -14.88 -14.27
CA GLY A 64 8.90 -15.82 -14.75
C GLY A 64 9.15 -16.99 -13.78
N ALA A 65 8.37 -17.12 -12.70
CA ALA A 65 8.56 -18.12 -11.67
C ALA A 65 7.32 -19.03 -11.56
N ASP A 66 7.42 -20.25 -12.10
CA ASP A 66 6.35 -21.26 -12.18
C ASP A 66 5.96 -21.89 -10.83
N LEU A 67 6.53 -21.47 -9.71
CA LEU A 67 6.44 -22.20 -8.44
C LEU A 67 5.28 -21.75 -7.55
N LEU A 68 4.86 -20.48 -7.62
CA LEU A 68 3.77 -19.94 -6.79
C LEU A 68 2.87 -19.02 -7.60
N ASP A 69 1.59 -19.01 -7.23
CA ASP A 69 0.59 -18.07 -7.76
C ASP A 69 0.78 -16.68 -7.14
N VAL A 70 1.80 -15.96 -7.62
CA VAL A 70 2.19 -14.65 -7.10
C VAL A 70 1.18 -13.57 -7.51
N ALA A 71 0.83 -12.75 -6.53
CA ALA A 71 0.01 -11.57 -6.69
C ALA A 71 0.77 -10.38 -7.32
N TRP A 72 1.08 -10.48 -8.62
CA TRP A 72 1.86 -9.48 -9.35
C TRP A 72 1.19 -8.09 -9.44
N ASP A 73 -0.14 -8.03 -9.41
CA ASP A 73 -0.95 -6.81 -9.30
C ASP A 73 -0.97 -6.21 -7.86
N GLY A 74 -0.42 -6.93 -6.88
CA GLY A 74 -0.39 -6.54 -5.49
C GLY A 74 -1.71 -6.70 -4.75
N ILE A 75 -2.67 -7.49 -5.26
CA ILE A 75 -4.01 -7.63 -4.67
C ILE A 75 -4.35 -9.11 -4.39
N LEU A 76 -4.70 -9.40 -3.14
CA LEU A 76 -5.32 -10.66 -2.72
C LEU A 76 -6.68 -10.37 -2.08
N VAL A 77 -7.53 -11.39 -1.95
CA VAL A 77 -8.85 -11.27 -1.33
C VAL A 77 -9.07 -12.37 -0.30
N ASP A 78 -9.76 -12.06 0.79
CA ASP A 78 -10.34 -13.06 1.69
C ASP A 78 -11.71 -13.48 1.15
N ASP A 79 -11.73 -14.43 0.19
CA ASP A 79 -12.94 -14.96 -0.42
C ASP A 79 -12.73 -16.42 -0.88
N PRO A 80 -13.15 -17.41 -0.07
CA PRO A 80 -12.97 -18.83 -0.40
C PRO A 80 -13.55 -19.16 -1.78
N GLY A 81 -12.71 -19.75 -2.64
CA GLY A 81 -13.06 -20.13 -4.01
C GLY A 81 -12.73 -19.07 -5.07
N HIS A 82 -12.36 -17.84 -4.68
CA HIS A 82 -11.82 -16.86 -5.61
C HIS A 82 -10.40 -17.27 -6.05
N PRO A 83 -9.99 -17.10 -7.33
CA PRO A 83 -8.64 -17.45 -7.78
C PRO A 83 -7.53 -16.73 -7.01
N ARG A 84 -7.83 -15.52 -6.53
CA ARG A 84 -6.93 -14.65 -5.75
C ARG A 84 -7.16 -14.74 -4.24
N ASP A 85 -7.78 -15.84 -3.78
CA ASP A 85 -7.98 -16.05 -2.35
C ASP A 85 -6.65 -16.07 -1.59
N LEU A 86 -6.60 -15.38 -0.47
CA LEU A 86 -5.43 -15.18 0.39
C LEU A 86 -4.78 -16.50 0.84
N GLU A 87 -5.58 -17.51 1.20
CA GLU A 87 -5.03 -18.76 1.76
C GLU A 87 -4.39 -19.63 0.69
N ARG A 88 -4.84 -19.55 -0.56
CA ARG A 88 -4.37 -20.39 -1.67
C ARG A 88 -2.84 -20.33 -1.86
N PRO A 89 -2.19 -19.17 -2.08
CA PRO A 89 -0.74 -19.12 -2.25
C PRO A 89 0.01 -19.48 -0.96
N ILE A 90 -0.59 -19.27 0.22
CA ILE A 90 0.02 -19.66 1.50
C ILE A 90 0.04 -21.18 1.64
N GLN A 91 -1.06 -21.85 1.31
CA GLN A 91 -1.16 -23.32 1.31
C GLN A 91 -0.24 -23.95 0.26
N GLN A 92 -0.16 -23.36 -0.94
CA GLN A 92 0.82 -23.77 -1.95
C GLN A 92 2.26 -23.67 -1.43
N ALA A 93 2.61 -22.57 -0.77
CA ALA A 93 3.93 -22.40 -0.18
C ALA A 93 4.21 -23.41 0.94
N LEU A 94 3.26 -23.67 1.83
CA LEU A 94 3.39 -24.69 2.86
C LEU A 94 3.64 -26.08 2.26
N ALA A 95 2.86 -26.46 1.24
CA ALA A 95 3.02 -27.75 0.54
C ALA A 95 4.41 -27.87 -0.12
N LEU A 96 4.92 -26.79 -0.72
CA LEU A 96 6.24 -26.79 -1.36
C LEU A 96 7.40 -26.87 -0.36
N ILE A 97 7.25 -26.29 0.83
CA ILE A 97 8.30 -26.25 1.85
C ILE A 97 8.30 -27.53 2.69
N PHE A 98 7.13 -28.03 3.06
CA PHE A 98 6.97 -29.08 4.05
C PHE A 98 6.42 -30.41 3.50
N GLY A 99 6.03 -30.47 2.22
CA GLY A 99 5.53 -31.69 1.59
C GLY A 99 4.32 -32.27 2.34
N ASP A 100 4.40 -33.55 2.68
CA ASP A 100 3.31 -34.30 3.34
C ASP A 100 2.95 -33.75 4.74
N ASP A 101 3.87 -33.01 5.39
CA ASP A 101 3.64 -32.43 6.72
C ASP A 101 2.90 -31.08 6.69
N ALA A 102 2.60 -30.54 5.50
CA ALA A 102 2.03 -29.19 5.35
C ALA A 102 0.72 -28.99 6.13
N ASP A 103 -0.19 -29.97 6.06
CA ASP A 103 -1.48 -29.91 6.78
C ASP A 103 -1.29 -29.95 8.30
N ALA A 104 -0.36 -30.79 8.78
CA ALA A 104 -0.04 -30.90 10.20
C ALA A 104 0.59 -29.60 10.73
N ILE A 105 1.48 -28.97 9.96
CA ILE A 105 2.10 -27.68 10.29
C ILE A 105 1.08 -26.55 10.28
N GLN A 106 0.17 -26.52 9.31
CA GLN A 106 -0.90 -25.53 9.29
C GLN A 106 -1.80 -25.67 10.53
N GLN A 107 -2.17 -26.90 10.90
CA GLN A 107 -2.97 -27.15 12.10
C GLN A 107 -2.22 -26.74 13.38
N GLN A 108 -0.94 -27.10 13.49
CA GLN A 108 -0.10 -26.69 14.61
C GLN A 108 0.00 -25.16 14.72
N ALA A 109 0.13 -24.45 13.59
CA ALA A 109 0.13 -22.99 13.57
C ALA A 109 -1.21 -22.44 14.09
N CYS A 110 -2.33 -23.02 13.69
CA CYS A 110 -3.65 -22.63 14.19
C CYS A 110 -3.77 -22.83 15.71
N ASP A 111 -3.30 -23.97 16.22
CA ASP A 111 -3.32 -24.30 17.64
C ASP A 111 -2.45 -23.33 18.46
N ILE A 112 -1.23 -23.01 17.98
CA ILE A 112 -0.31 -22.05 18.62
C ILE A 112 -0.90 -20.64 18.66
N LEU A 113 -1.63 -20.25 17.60
CA LEU A 113 -2.26 -18.93 17.47
C LEU A 113 -3.64 -18.85 18.13
N GLY A 114 -4.21 -19.98 18.58
CA GLY A 114 -5.54 -20.04 19.18
C GLY A 114 -6.65 -19.66 18.20
N VAL A 115 -6.57 -20.17 16.96
CA VAL A 115 -7.58 -19.97 15.90
C VAL A 115 -8.05 -21.31 15.35
N ASN A 116 -9.26 -21.37 14.80
CA ASN A 116 -9.81 -22.63 14.26
C ASN A 116 -9.34 -22.88 12.82
N ALA A 117 -9.12 -21.80 12.07
CA ALA A 117 -8.59 -21.83 10.73
C ALA A 117 -7.58 -20.70 10.53
N LEU A 118 -6.65 -20.89 9.61
CA LEU A 118 -5.63 -19.89 9.27
C LEU A 118 -6.27 -18.53 8.89
N ARG A 119 -7.38 -18.56 8.15
CA ARG A 119 -8.19 -17.39 7.80
C ARG A 119 -8.61 -16.53 8.99
N ASP A 120 -8.94 -17.16 10.12
CA ASP A 120 -9.39 -16.44 11.31
C ASP A 120 -8.25 -15.57 11.89
N TYR A 121 -7.00 -15.99 11.72
CA TYR A 121 -5.83 -15.20 12.12
C TYR A 121 -5.69 -13.93 11.28
N PHE A 122 -5.86 -14.03 9.96
CA PHE A 122 -5.82 -12.90 9.04
C PHE A 122 -7.01 -11.95 9.22
N ARG A 123 -8.21 -12.49 9.44
CA ARG A 123 -9.44 -11.70 9.67
C ARG A 123 -9.41 -10.88 10.95
N ARG A 124 -8.76 -11.39 12.01
CA ARG A 124 -8.73 -10.75 13.32
C ARG A 124 -7.75 -9.56 13.30
N PRO A 125 -8.20 -8.29 13.35
CA PRO A 125 -7.29 -7.14 13.21
C PRO A 125 -6.25 -7.05 14.34
N ALA A 126 -6.60 -7.55 15.53
CA ALA A 126 -5.73 -7.61 16.70
C ALA A 126 -4.74 -8.78 16.70
N ALA A 127 -4.81 -9.68 15.70
CA ALA A 127 -3.83 -10.73 15.48
C ALA A 127 -2.88 -10.33 14.34
N PHE A 128 -3.03 -10.89 13.14
CA PHE A 128 -2.07 -10.70 12.05
C PHE A 128 -1.67 -9.24 11.81
N PHE A 129 -2.65 -8.36 11.58
CA PHE A 129 -2.32 -6.97 11.20
C PHE A 129 -1.71 -6.16 12.36
N ALA A 130 -2.06 -6.45 13.62
CA ALA A 130 -1.42 -5.82 14.76
C ALA A 130 0.04 -6.26 14.93
N ASP A 131 0.32 -7.56 14.72
CA ASP A 131 1.67 -8.11 14.73
C ASP A 131 2.50 -7.56 13.57
N HIS A 132 1.92 -7.54 12.36
CA HIS A 132 2.53 -6.97 11.16
C HIS A 132 2.86 -5.48 11.36
N LEU A 133 1.91 -4.69 11.88
CA LEU A 133 2.14 -3.28 12.21
C LEU A 133 3.30 -3.12 13.19
N LYS A 134 3.35 -3.94 14.24
CA LYS A 134 4.43 -3.90 15.24
C LYS A 134 5.78 -4.24 14.62
N ARG A 135 5.85 -5.30 13.81
CA ARG A 135 7.06 -5.77 13.12
C ARG A 135 7.61 -4.74 12.14
N HIS A 136 6.72 -4.02 11.46
CA HIS A 136 7.06 -2.97 10.51
C HIS A 136 7.13 -1.57 11.13
N SER A 137 7.22 -1.47 12.46
CA SER A 137 7.37 -0.20 13.18
C SER A 137 8.72 -0.12 13.89
N LYS A 138 9.41 1.02 13.76
CA LYS A 138 10.65 1.32 14.52
C LYS A 138 10.65 2.79 14.92
N SER A 139 10.86 3.06 16.21
CA SER A 139 10.75 4.42 16.77
C SER A 139 9.39 5.05 16.40
N ARG A 140 9.38 6.24 15.80
CA ARG A 140 8.18 6.95 15.34
C ARG A 140 7.68 6.50 13.97
N ARG A 141 8.44 5.68 13.22
CA ARG A 141 8.06 5.21 11.89
C ARG A 141 7.17 3.98 12.02
N GLN A 142 5.96 4.06 11.49
CA GLN A 142 5.05 2.93 11.29
C GLN A 142 4.90 2.68 9.80
N ALA A 143 5.22 1.48 9.33
CA ALA A 143 5.23 1.18 7.90
C ALA A 143 4.69 -0.22 7.57
N PRO A 144 3.48 -0.62 8.03
CA PRO A 144 2.88 -1.89 7.60
C PRO A 144 2.74 -1.89 6.07
N ILE A 145 3.05 -2.99 5.42
CA ILE A 145 3.11 -3.09 3.94
C ILE A 145 2.06 -4.02 3.35
N TYR A 146 1.37 -4.82 4.17
CA TYR A 146 0.19 -5.59 3.78
C TYR A 146 -1.05 -4.94 4.38
N TRP A 147 -1.94 -4.41 3.55
CA TRP A 147 -3.05 -3.57 3.98
C TRP A 147 -4.38 -4.28 3.85
N PRO A 148 -5.04 -4.65 4.97
CA PRO A 148 -6.39 -5.21 4.95
C PRO A 148 -7.44 -4.10 4.87
N LEU A 149 -7.97 -3.85 3.68
CA LEU A 149 -9.12 -2.97 3.45
C LEU A 149 -10.40 -3.81 3.54
N SER A 150 -11.22 -3.56 4.56
CA SER A 150 -12.34 -4.44 4.88
C SER A 150 -13.68 -3.72 4.90
N THR A 151 -14.76 -4.47 4.65
CA THR A 151 -16.11 -4.00 4.96
C THR A 151 -16.28 -3.77 6.47
N PRO A 152 -17.32 -3.01 6.90
CA PRO A 152 -17.56 -2.76 8.32
C PRO A 152 -17.71 -4.04 9.16
N SER A 153 -18.32 -5.10 8.62
CA SER A 153 -18.40 -6.38 9.34
C SER A 153 -17.09 -7.18 9.34
N GLY A 154 -16.14 -6.88 8.45
CA GLY A 154 -14.94 -7.70 8.24
C GLY A 154 -15.23 -9.01 7.50
N ARG A 155 -16.43 -9.18 6.92
CA ARG A 155 -16.81 -10.36 6.13
C ARG A 155 -16.14 -10.43 4.76
N TYR A 156 -15.61 -9.31 4.29
CA TYR A 156 -14.89 -9.21 3.04
C TYR A 156 -13.70 -8.26 3.20
N THR A 157 -12.52 -8.72 2.79
CA THR A 157 -11.27 -7.99 2.94
C THR A 157 -10.43 -8.13 1.68
N LEU A 158 -10.00 -7.00 1.14
CA LEU A 158 -8.95 -6.91 0.12
C LEU A 158 -7.61 -6.66 0.83
N TRP A 159 -6.57 -7.38 0.39
CA TRP A 159 -5.21 -7.24 0.90
C TRP A 159 -4.34 -6.59 -0.17
N LEU A 160 -3.86 -5.39 0.11
CA LEU A 160 -2.99 -4.65 -0.83
C LEU A 160 -1.53 -4.71 -0.39
N TYR A 161 -0.63 -4.87 -1.35
CA TYR A 161 0.81 -4.79 -1.13
C TYR A 161 1.35 -3.40 -1.49
N TYR A 162 1.88 -2.70 -0.47
CA TYR A 162 2.36 -1.32 -0.57
C TYR A 162 3.34 -1.08 -1.73
N HIS A 163 4.29 -1.98 -1.97
CA HIS A 163 5.33 -1.75 -2.98
C HIS A 163 4.84 -1.96 -4.42
N ARG A 164 3.61 -2.43 -4.63
CA ARG A 164 2.99 -2.65 -5.95
C ARG A 164 1.82 -1.71 -6.23
N LEU A 165 1.59 -0.72 -5.36
CA LEU A 165 0.50 0.22 -5.55
C LEU A 165 0.72 1.07 -6.81
N THR A 166 -0.37 1.27 -7.53
CA THR A 166 -0.46 2.14 -8.70
C THR A 166 -1.70 3.02 -8.56
N PRO A 167 -1.82 4.09 -9.37
CA PRO A 167 -3.05 4.87 -9.42
C PRO A 167 -4.30 4.04 -9.78
N GLN A 168 -4.10 2.90 -10.44
CA GLN A 168 -5.17 1.99 -10.86
C GLN A 168 -5.56 0.98 -9.79
N THR A 169 -4.77 0.80 -8.71
CA THR A 169 -5.00 -0.29 -7.73
C THR A 169 -6.42 -0.26 -7.15
N LEU A 170 -6.94 0.90 -6.73
CA LEU A 170 -8.30 0.97 -6.16
C LEU A 170 -9.40 0.76 -7.22
N TYR A 171 -9.14 1.13 -8.48
CA TYR A 171 -10.04 0.82 -9.59
C TYR A 171 -10.05 -0.69 -9.91
N SER A 172 -8.88 -1.34 -9.91
CA SER A 172 -8.78 -2.81 -10.05
C SER A 172 -9.49 -3.54 -8.90
N CYS A 173 -9.34 -3.08 -7.66
CA CYS A 173 -10.12 -3.59 -6.52
C CYS A 173 -11.63 -3.60 -6.78
N VAL A 174 -12.15 -2.55 -7.42
CA VAL A 174 -13.57 -2.44 -7.76
C VAL A 174 -13.93 -3.34 -8.94
N ASN A 175 -13.20 -3.18 -10.06
CA ASN A 175 -13.53 -3.81 -11.32
C ASN A 175 -13.34 -5.33 -11.28
N ASP A 176 -12.28 -5.82 -10.63
CA ASP A 176 -11.89 -7.23 -10.71
C ASP A 176 -12.41 -8.03 -9.51
N PHE A 177 -12.57 -7.38 -8.34
CA PHE A 177 -12.92 -8.07 -7.10
C PHE A 177 -14.32 -7.73 -6.55
N LEU A 178 -14.96 -6.63 -6.97
CA LEU A 178 -16.32 -6.28 -6.50
C LEU A 178 -17.36 -6.43 -7.60
N ASP A 179 -17.24 -5.65 -8.67
CA ASP A 179 -18.26 -5.54 -9.72
C ASP A 179 -18.06 -6.51 -10.89
N GLY A 180 -16.84 -7.01 -11.07
CA GLY A 180 -16.48 -7.89 -12.18
C GLY A 180 -17.23 -9.23 -12.17
N PRO A 181 -17.07 -10.05 -13.23
CA PRO A 181 -17.76 -11.34 -13.35
C PRO A 181 -17.50 -12.30 -12.18
N GLN A 182 -16.31 -12.23 -11.59
CA GLN A 182 -15.92 -12.99 -10.41
C GLN A 182 -16.00 -12.16 -9.11
N GLY A 183 -16.42 -10.90 -9.21
CA GLY A 183 -16.44 -9.97 -8.08
C GLY A 183 -17.50 -10.32 -7.04
N LYS A 184 -17.21 -10.04 -5.77
CA LYS A 184 -18.05 -10.47 -4.66
C LYS A 184 -19.43 -9.85 -4.69
N LEU A 185 -19.55 -8.60 -5.12
CA LEU A 185 -20.84 -7.91 -5.18
C LEU A 185 -21.74 -8.54 -6.25
N ALA A 186 -21.19 -8.91 -7.41
CA ALA A 186 -21.91 -9.65 -8.44
C ALA A 186 -22.38 -11.03 -7.93
N GLN A 187 -21.51 -11.78 -7.26
CA GLN A 187 -21.86 -13.09 -6.69
C GLN A 187 -23.00 -13.01 -5.64
N VAL A 188 -22.92 -12.02 -4.74
CA VAL A 188 -23.93 -11.80 -3.69
C VAL A 188 -25.28 -11.42 -4.32
N ARG A 189 -25.28 -10.51 -5.31
CA ARG A 189 -26.50 -10.12 -6.04
C ARG A 189 -27.14 -11.28 -6.79
N ASN A 190 -26.33 -12.12 -7.45
CA ASN A 190 -26.82 -13.32 -8.12
C ASN A 190 -27.43 -14.32 -7.12
N SER A 191 -26.76 -14.57 -5.99
CA SER A 191 -27.28 -15.45 -4.94
C SER A 191 -28.61 -14.94 -4.38
N ARG A 192 -28.74 -13.62 -4.19
CA ARG A 192 -30.01 -13.00 -3.79
C ARG A 192 -31.09 -13.16 -4.84
N ALA A 193 -30.79 -12.94 -6.12
CA ALA A 193 -31.75 -13.09 -7.21
C ALA A 193 -32.26 -14.53 -7.33
N VAL A 194 -31.37 -15.52 -7.17
CA VAL A 194 -31.74 -16.94 -7.16
C VAL A 194 -32.71 -17.24 -6.01
N LEU A 195 -32.42 -16.76 -4.80
CA LEU A 195 -33.33 -16.93 -3.66
C LEU A 195 -34.63 -16.14 -3.83
N ALA A 196 -34.57 -14.93 -4.40
CA ALA A 196 -35.72 -14.09 -4.71
C ALA A 196 -36.76 -14.81 -5.56
N ASN A 197 -36.30 -15.58 -6.54
CA ASN A 197 -37.14 -16.28 -7.51
C ASN A 197 -37.68 -17.64 -7.04
N LYS A 198 -37.34 -18.11 -5.83
CA LYS A 198 -37.90 -19.35 -5.28
C LYS A 198 -39.33 -19.11 -4.77
N ALA A 199 -40.25 -19.99 -5.16
CA ALA A 199 -41.65 -19.96 -4.72
C ALA A 199 -41.83 -20.18 -3.21
N THR A 200 -40.91 -20.92 -2.57
CA THR A 200 -40.88 -21.12 -1.12
C THR A 200 -39.42 -21.23 -0.70
N ARG A 201 -39.08 -20.60 0.44
CA ARG A 201 -37.75 -20.68 1.04
C ARG A 201 -37.82 -21.41 2.37
N THR A 202 -36.82 -22.23 2.62
CA THR A 202 -36.56 -22.83 3.93
C THR A 202 -36.14 -21.74 4.93
N PRO A 203 -36.25 -21.98 6.26
CA PRO A 203 -35.76 -21.03 7.26
C PRO A 203 -34.27 -20.67 7.09
N LYS A 204 -33.46 -21.62 6.62
CA LYS A 204 -32.05 -21.38 6.30
C LYS A 204 -31.89 -20.41 5.14
N GLU A 205 -32.64 -20.63 4.05
CA GLU A 205 -32.59 -19.75 2.87
C GLU A 205 -33.10 -18.34 3.16
N GLU A 206 -34.07 -18.19 4.06
CA GLU A 206 -34.53 -16.86 4.49
C GLU A 206 -33.44 -16.12 5.29
N LYS A 207 -32.72 -16.84 6.16
CA LYS A 207 -31.54 -16.30 6.87
C LYS A 207 -30.41 -15.94 5.90
N ASP A 208 -30.14 -16.79 4.91
CA ASP A 208 -29.12 -16.54 3.90
C ASP A 208 -29.50 -15.32 3.05
N PHE A 209 -30.77 -15.18 2.66
CA PHE A 209 -31.28 -14.02 1.93
C PHE A 209 -31.07 -12.71 2.68
N ALA A 210 -31.39 -12.68 3.99
CA ALA A 210 -31.13 -11.53 4.85
C ALA A 210 -29.62 -11.25 4.97
N THR A 211 -28.81 -12.29 5.19
CA THR A 211 -27.34 -12.17 5.31
C THR A 211 -26.71 -11.57 4.05
N PHE A 212 -27.19 -12.00 2.88
CA PHE A 212 -26.75 -11.47 1.59
C PHE A 212 -27.25 -10.04 1.35
N ALA A 213 -28.44 -9.67 1.81
CA ALA A 213 -28.93 -8.30 1.72
C ALA A 213 -28.06 -7.32 2.51
N ASP A 214 -27.67 -7.71 3.73
CA ASP A 214 -26.75 -6.94 4.56
C ASP A 214 -25.37 -6.83 3.90
N LEU A 215 -24.85 -7.94 3.35
CA LEU A 215 -23.56 -7.95 2.70
C LEU A 215 -23.54 -7.14 1.39
N ASP A 216 -24.60 -7.18 0.59
CA ASP A 216 -24.75 -6.35 -0.61
C ASP A 216 -24.71 -4.86 -0.28
N THR A 217 -25.36 -4.46 0.83
CA THR A 217 -25.33 -3.07 1.32
C THR A 217 -23.92 -2.67 1.74
N GLU A 218 -23.23 -3.51 2.52
CA GLU A 218 -21.85 -3.26 2.94
C GLU A 218 -20.87 -3.19 1.76
N LEU A 219 -20.95 -4.13 0.82
CA LEU A 219 -20.09 -4.17 -0.36
C LEU A 219 -20.36 -3.01 -1.30
N THR A 220 -21.60 -2.56 -1.42
CA THR A 220 -21.96 -1.35 -2.19
C THR A 220 -21.32 -0.11 -1.57
N ALA A 221 -21.43 0.07 -0.24
CA ALA A 221 -20.79 1.19 0.45
C ALA A 221 -19.25 1.12 0.36
N PHE A 222 -18.67 -0.08 0.47
CA PHE A 222 -17.23 -0.31 0.32
C PHE A 222 -16.74 0.04 -1.09
N ARG A 223 -17.45 -0.40 -2.13
CA ARG A 223 -17.20 -0.03 -3.53
C ARG A 223 -17.22 1.50 -3.72
N ASP A 224 -18.29 2.16 -3.27
CA ASP A 224 -18.46 3.60 -3.46
C ASP A 224 -17.37 4.39 -2.74
N GLN A 225 -16.95 3.92 -1.57
CA GLN A 225 -15.85 4.52 -0.84
C GLN A 225 -14.51 4.34 -1.58
N LEU A 226 -14.22 3.15 -2.12
CA LEU A 226 -13.02 2.92 -2.93
C LEU A 226 -13.00 3.84 -4.15
N LEU A 227 -14.11 3.93 -4.90
CA LEU A 227 -14.22 4.80 -6.08
C LEU A 227 -14.07 6.29 -5.72
N ARG A 228 -14.64 6.72 -4.60
CA ARG A 228 -14.50 8.11 -4.12
C ARG A 228 -13.04 8.43 -3.83
N ILE A 229 -12.31 7.53 -3.19
CA ILE A 229 -10.89 7.73 -2.86
C ILE A 229 -10.04 7.66 -4.13
N ALA A 230 -10.30 6.69 -5.01
CA ALA A 230 -9.53 6.40 -6.22
C ALA A 230 -9.38 7.60 -7.17
N ARG A 231 -10.38 8.50 -7.20
CA ARG A 231 -10.38 9.68 -8.07
C ARG A 231 -9.10 10.52 -7.94
N ASP A 232 -8.71 10.80 -6.70
CA ASP A 232 -7.62 11.73 -6.38
C ASP A 232 -6.44 10.99 -5.72
N TRP A 233 -6.52 9.67 -5.59
CA TRP A 233 -5.50 8.86 -4.93
C TRP A 233 -4.40 8.45 -5.92
N GLN A 234 -3.30 9.18 -5.88
CA GLN A 234 -2.08 8.93 -6.66
C GLN A 234 -0.97 8.47 -5.70
N PRO A 235 -0.83 7.16 -5.43
CA PRO A 235 0.15 6.67 -4.47
C PRO A 235 1.58 6.90 -4.96
N ASN A 236 2.44 7.39 -4.08
CA ASN A 236 3.87 7.51 -4.31
C ASN A 236 4.64 6.89 -3.14
N LEU A 237 5.57 5.99 -3.43
CA LEU A 237 6.35 5.30 -2.39
C LEU A 237 7.27 6.25 -1.60
N ASN A 238 7.64 7.39 -2.18
CA ASN A 238 8.47 8.40 -1.53
C ASN A 238 7.72 9.18 -0.43
N ASP A 239 6.38 9.17 -0.44
CA ASP A 239 5.57 9.81 0.60
C ASP A 239 5.57 8.99 1.90
N GLY A 240 5.92 7.71 1.80
CA GLY A 240 5.91 6.77 2.91
C GLY A 240 4.53 6.21 3.23
N VAL A 241 4.52 4.98 3.75
CA VAL A 241 3.32 4.16 4.03
C VAL A 241 2.19 4.93 4.70
N GLN A 242 2.49 5.68 5.78
CA GLN A 242 1.46 6.34 6.59
C GLN A 242 0.73 7.43 5.80
N ILE A 243 1.43 8.22 4.98
CA ILE A 243 0.82 9.25 4.14
C ILE A 243 0.04 8.59 3.00
N THR A 244 0.65 7.63 2.30
CA THR A 244 -0.01 6.91 1.19
C THR A 244 -1.31 6.23 1.61
N ALA A 245 -1.35 5.66 2.82
CA ALA A 245 -2.52 4.97 3.36
C ALA A 245 -3.54 5.91 4.04
N ALA A 246 -3.21 7.18 4.31
CA ALA A 246 -4.05 8.08 5.09
C ALA A 246 -5.49 8.23 4.56
N PRO A 247 -5.76 8.38 3.25
CA PRO A 247 -7.13 8.49 2.72
C PRO A 247 -7.98 7.23 2.96
N LEU A 248 -7.33 6.07 3.09
CA LEU A 248 -7.95 4.76 3.27
C LEU A 248 -8.31 4.47 4.74
N TRP A 249 -8.06 5.41 5.67
CA TRP A 249 -8.27 5.21 7.11
C TRP A 249 -9.61 4.55 7.50
N PRO A 250 -10.77 4.85 6.88
CA PRO A 250 -12.03 4.26 7.34
C PRO A 250 -12.16 2.77 6.97
N LEU A 251 -11.32 2.27 6.05
CA LEU A 251 -11.34 0.88 5.57
C LEU A 251 -10.46 -0.06 6.41
N PHE A 252 -9.59 0.48 7.27
CA PHE A 252 -8.80 -0.31 8.20
C PHE A 252 -9.58 -0.62 9.48
N LYS A 253 -9.49 -1.86 9.94
CA LYS A 253 -10.25 -2.34 11.12
C LYS A 253 -9.49 -2.29 12.46
N LEU A 254 -8.16 -2.09 12.44
CA LEU A 254 -7.36 -1.98 13.67
C LEU A 254 -7.45 -0.53 14.21
N PRO A 255 -8.08 -0.28 15.38
CA PRO A 255 -8.39 1.08 15.83
C PRO A 255 -7.17 1.99 15.99
N LYS A 256 -6.05 1.45 16.46
CA LYS A 256 -4.80 2.21 16.62
C LYS A 256 -4.29 2.75 15.28
N TRP A 257 -4.26 1.89 14.26
CA TRP A 257 -3.80 2.28 12.93
C TRP A 257 -4.79 3.22 12.24
N GLN A 258 -6.09 2.92 12.35
CA GLN A 258 -7.15 3.79 11.87
C GLN A 258 -7.03 5.21 12.42
N LYS A 259 -6.78 5.35 13.74
CA LYS A 259 -6.55 6.64 14.38
C LYS A 259 -5.31 7.35 13.81
N THR A 260 -4.17 6.65 13.73
CA THR A 260 -2.94 7.23 13.14
C THR A 260 -3.19 7.77 11.73
N LEU A 261 -3.87 6.99 10.89
CA LEU A 261 -4.16 7.40 9.52
C LEU A 261 -5.14 8.57 9.46
N LYS A 262 -6.18 8.58 10.30
CA LYS A 262 -7.12 9.71 10.39
C LYS A 262 -6.42 11.00 10.81
N ASP A 263 -5.57 10.93 11.83
CA ASP A 263 -4.79 12.09 12.30
C ASP A 263 -3.82 12.58 11.20
N THR A 264 -3.27 11.65 10.40
CA THR A 264 -2.41 11.97 9.25
C THR A 264 -3.20 12.63 8.13
N TRP A 265 -4.42 12.13 7.87
CA TRP A 265 -5.34 12.69 6.88
C TRP A 265 -5.73 14.12 7.25
N THR A 266 -6.05 14.40 8.52
CA THR A 266 -6.31 15.79 8.98
C THR A 266 -5.11 16.70 8.74
N LYS A 267 -3.89 16.21 8.96
CA LYS A 267 -2.66 16.99 8.70
C LYS A 267 -2.39 17.22 7.20
N LEU A 268 -2.76 16.27 6.35
CA LEU A 268 -2.78 16.45 4.90
C LEU A 268 -3.79 17.54 4.50
N GLU A 269 -4.99 17.51 5.09
CA GLU A 269 -6.04 18.53 4.86
C GLU A 269 -5.59 19.94 5.30
N THR A 270 -4.78 20.06 6.36
CA THR A 270 -4.25 21.37 6.82
C THR A 270 -2.95 21.80 6.12
N GLY A 271 -2.34 20.92 5.33
CA GLY A 271 -1.14 21.22 4.53
C GLY A 271 0.19 21.05 5.28
N ASP A 272 0.21 20.31 6.38
CA ASP A 272 1.43 19.96 7.13
C ASP A 272 2.36 19.05 6.31
N TYR A 273 1.79 18.33 5.34
CA TYR A 273 2.48 17.39 4.45
C TYR A 273 2.47 17.85 2.99
N ASP A 274 2.44 19.15 2.72
CA ASP A 274 2.45 19.66 1.33
C ASP A 274 3.73 19.34 0.55
N TRP A 275 4.74 18.75 1.17
CA TRP A 275 5.89 18.15 0.47
C TRP A 275 5.58 16.79 -0.17
N ALA A 276 4.52 16.11 0.25
CA ALA A 276 4.14 14.78 -0.24
C ALA A 276 3.41 14.89 -1.59
N HIS A 277 3.71 13.99 -2.51
CA HIS A 277 3.09 13.94 -3.83
C HIS A 277 1.58 13.70 -3.73
N LEU A 278 1.15 12.90 -2.75
CA LEU A 278 -0.27 12.68 -2.49
C LEU A 278 -1.00 13.99 -2.14
N ALA A 279 -0.36 14.93 -1.43
CA ALA A 279 -0.95 16.22 -1.14
C ALA A 279 -1.18 17.05 -2.42
N LEU A 280 -0.24 16.99 -3.37
CA LEU A 280 -0.39 17.63 -4.69
C LEU A 280 -1.60 17.05 -5.45
N SER A 281 -1.84 15.74 -5.34
CA SER A 281 -2.99 15.09 -5.99
C SER A 281 -4.34 15.59 -5.46
N TYR A 282 -4.48 15.72 -4.14
CA TYR A 282 -5.73 16.15 -3.51
C TYR A 282 -5.94 17.67 -3.50
N TRP A 283 -4.86 18.45 -3.34
CA TRP A 283 -4.92 19.92 -3.22
C TRP A 283 -3.90 20.60 -4.12
N PRO A 284 -3.97 20.40 -5.45
CA PRO A 284 -2.92 20.84 -6.35
C PRO A 284 -2.73 22.36 -6.34
N GLU A 285 -3.81 23.14 -6.32
CA GLU A 285 -3.71 24.61 -6.26
C GLU A 285 -3.01 25.10 -4.99
N ARG A 286 -3.34 24.52 -3.83
CA ARG A 286 -2.72 24.88 -2.54
C ARG A 286 -1.22 24.59 -2.57
N VAL A 287 -0.86 23.38 -3.00
CA VAL A 287 0.54 22.92 -3.02
C VAL A 287 1.37 23.72 -4.03
N LEU A 288 0.85 23.95 -5.25
CA LEU A 288 1.58 24.70 -6.28
C LEU A 288 1.77 26.18 -5.89
N ARG A 289 0.79 26.81 -5.22
CA ARG A 289 0.99 28.15 -4.64
C ARG A 289 2.12 28.18 -3.61
N LYS A 290 2.24 27.14 -2.76
CA LYS A 290 3.37 27.02 -1.83
C LYS A 290 4.69 26.77 -2.53
N CYS A 291 4.72 26.05 -3.65
CA CYS A 291 5.94 25.85 -4.44
C CYS A 291 6.51 27.17 -4.99
N HIS A 292 5.68 28.17 -5.28
CA HIS A 292 6.15 29.51 -5.66
C HIS A 292 6.81 30.28 -4.50
N GLN A 293 6.48 29.93 -3.26
CA GLN A 293 6.99 30.57 -2.05
C GLN A 293 8.18 29.82 -1.44
N ASP A 294 8.26 28.51 -1.64
CA ASP A 294 9.31 27.63 -1.11
C ASP A 294 9.90 26.77 -2.22
N ARG A 295 11.17 27.04 -2.54
CA ARG A 295 11.95 26.31 -3.56
C ARG A 295 12.08 24.83 -3.23
N SER A 296 12.19 24.47 -1.95
CA SER A 296 12.34 23.08 -1.54
C SER A 296 11.09 22.27 -1.87
N LEU A 297 9.91 22.87 -1.67
CA LEU A 297 8.64 22.27 -2.11
C LEU A 297 8.57 22.19 -3.64
N ALA A 298 9.01 23.22 -4.35
CA ALA A 298 9.05 23.18 -5.81
C ALA A 298 9.95 22.07 -6.35
N ILE A 299 11.10 21.83 -5.70
CA ILE A 299 12.00 20.71 -6.01
C ILE A 299 11.32 19.37 -5.73
N ALA A 300 10.68 19.21 -4.55
CA ALA A 300 9.99 17.98 -4.17
C ALA A 300 8.93 17.56 -5.19
N HIS A 301 8.24 18.54 -5.80
CA HIS A 301 7.19 18.32 -6.81
C HIS A 301 7.69 18.39 -8.26
N GLY A 302 8.98 18.61 -8.50
CA GLY A 302 9.55 18.69 -9.85
C GLY A 302 9.10 19.92 -10.65
N VAL A 303 8.67 20.99 -9.98
CA VAL A 303 8.16 22.25 -10.57
C VAL A 303 9.07 23.46 -10.28
N GLU A 304 10.30 23.21 -9.84
CA GLU A 304 11.29 24.25 -9.56
C GLU A 304 11.45 25.22 -10.74
N GLN A 305 11.68 24.69 -11.94
CA GLN A 305 11.91 25.50 -13.14
C GLN A 305 10.67 26.28 -13.59
N ASP A 306 9.47 25.90 -13.12
CA ASP A 306 8.24 26.62 -13.41
C ASP A 306 8.15 27.90 -12.57
N PHE A 307 8.54 27.82 -11.30
CA PHE A 307 8.32 28.90 -10.32
C PHE A 307 9.57 29.67 -9.91
N TRP A 308 10.76 29.12 -10.13
CA TRP A 308 12.03 29.70 -9.72
C TRP A 308 12.98 29.86 -10.91
N GLU A 309 13.88 30.83 -10.80
CA GLU A 309 14.91 31.11 -11.80
C GLU A 309 16.25 31.40 -11.13
N GLU A 310 17.33 31.04 -11.82
CA GLU A 310 18.68 31.33 -11.38
C GLU A 310 19.10 32.72 -11.88
N VAL A 311 19.31 33.65 -10.95
CA VAL A 311 19.75 35.01 -11.26
C VAL A 311 21.19 35.21 -10.87
N THR A 312 21.91 35.93 -11.71
CA THR A 312 23.29 36.31 -11.46
C THR A 312 23.32 37.56 -10.57
N VAL A 313 23.82 37.42 -9.34
CA VAL A 313 23.90 38.52 -8.37
C VAL A 313 25.35 38.95 -8.19
N THR A 314 25.57 40.27 -8.19
CA THR A 314 26.90 40.83 -7.93
C THR A 314 27.09 40.95 -6.43
N GLU A 315 28.08 40.24 -5.87
CA GLU A 315 28.36 40.35 -4.45
C GLU A 315 29.00 41.71 -4.14
N LYS A 316 28.53 42.38 -3.09
CA LYS A 316 29.17 43.60 -2.62
C LYS A 316 30.54 43.23 -2.02
N PRO A 317 31.61 43.99 -2.32
CA PRO A 317 32.91 43.73 -1.75
C PRO A 317 32.87 43.82 -0.21
N LYS A 318 33.26 42.73 0.47
CA LYS A 318 33.33 42.64 1.94
C LYS A 318 34.74 43.03 2.45
N GLY A 319 34.79 43.80 3.53
CA GLY A 319 36.02 44.29 4.18
C GLY A 319 36.18 45.82 4.18
N LYS A 320 37.01 46.36 5.08
CA LYS A 320 37.41 47.79 5.13
C LYS A 320 38.92 47.92 4.92
N GLY A 321 39.35 48.89 4.11
CA GLY A 321 40.77 49.16 3.86
C GLY A 321 41.42 48.17 2.88
N ARG A 322 42.74 47.93 3.05
CA ARG A 322 43.57 47.11 2.15
C ARG A 322 43.17 45.63 2.04
N SER A 323 42.26 45.12 2.90
CA SER A 323 41.74 43.73 2.87
C SER A 323 40.41 43.57 2.12
N LYS A 324 39.96 44.58 1.37
CA LYS A 324 38.69 44.54 0.62
C LYS A 324 38.77 43.53 -0.53
N ALA A 325 38.10 42.38 -0.38
CA ALA A 325 37.96 41.41 -1.45
C ALA A 325 37.13 42.03 -2.60
N LYS A 326 37.56 41.85 -3.85
CA LYS A 326 36.75 42.25 -5.02
C LYS A 326 35.47 41.42 -5.00
N GLY A 327 34.32 42.08 -5.20
CA GLY A 327 33.02 41.41 -5.28
C GLY A 327 33.02 40.37 -6.40
N GLY A 328 32.62 39.15 -6.07
CA GLY A 328 32.44 38.06 -7.04
C GLY A 328 31.06 38.08 -7.68
N VAL A 329 30.88 37.26 -8.71
CA VAL A 329 29.58 36.94 -9.27
C VAL A 329 29.10 35.65 -8.61
N LYS A 330 27.87 35.65 -8.08
CA LYS A 330 27.26 34.48 -7.45
C LYS A 330 25.90 34.20 -8.09
N LEU A 331 25.63 32.92 -8.35
CA LEU A 331 24.31 32.46 -8.76
C LEU A 331 23.41 32.31 -7.54
N GLU A 332 22.20 32.88 -7.63
CA GLU A 332 21.21 32.87 -6.57
C GLU A 332 19.85 32.49 -7.18
N TRP A 333 19.14 31.56 -6.54
CA TRP A 333 17.80 31.19 -6.96
C TRP A 333 16.77 32.16 -6.37
N ARG A 334 15.88 32.68 -7.21
CA ARG A 334 14.79 33.57 -6.79
C ARG A 334 13.44 33.10 -7.35
N PRO A 335 12.34 33.36 -6.64
CA PRO A 335 11.02 33.09 -7.18
C PRO A 335 10.77 34.04 -8.35
N LYS A 336 10.23 33.51 -9.44
CA LYS A 336 9.84 34.29 -10.61
C LYS A 336 8.81 35.34 -10.20
N GLN A 337 8.98 36.55 -10.73
CA GLN A 337 8.04 37.65 -10.47
C GLN A 337 6.76 37.43 -11.28
N LEU A 338 5.77 36.76 -10.67
CA LEU A 338 4.47 36.49 -11.25
C LEU A 338 3.41 37.31 -10.49
N SER A 339 2.52 37.98 -11.22
CA SER A 339 1.27 38.50 -10.65
C SER A 339 0.37 37.33 -10.21
N ASP A 340 -0.61 37.60 -9.34
CA ASP A 340 -1.53 36.55 -8.88
C ASP A 340 -2.35 35.94 -10.04
N ALA A 341 -2.66 36.72 -11.07
CA ALA A 341 -3.32 36.25 -12.28
C ALA A 341 -2.43 35.29 -13.09
N GLU A 342 -1.16 35.65 -13.30
CA GLU A 342 -0.18 34.81 -14.01
C GLU A 342 0.11 33.52 -13.24
N LEU A 343 0.24 33.60 -11.90
CA LEU A 343 0.43 32.44 -11.04
C LEU A 343 -0.78 31.50 -11.12
N THR A 344 -2.00 32.06 -11.03
CA THR A 344 -3.23 31.27 -11.15
C THR A 344 -3.31 30.59 -12.51
N GLN A 345 -3.03 31.30 -13.59
CA GLN A 345 -3.04 30.74 -14.93
C GLN A 345 -2.00 29.61 -15.10
N LEU A 346 -0.77 29.82 -14.61
CA LEU A 346 0.28 28.81 -14.63
C LEU A 346 -0.13 27.54 -13.85
N ILE A 347 -0.73 27.71 -12.67
CA ILE A 347 -1.24 26.60 -11.86
C ILE A 347 -2.34 25.84 -12.62
N GLN A 348 -3.31 26.54 -13.21
CA GLN A 348 -4.39 25.91 -13.99
C GLN A 348 -3.85 25.10 -15.18
N HIS A 349 -2.77 25.56 -15.82
CA HIS A 349 -2.10 24.79 -16.88
C HIS A 349 -1.41 23.52 -16.39
N LYS A 350 -1.08 23.43 -15.10
CA LYS A 350 -0.40 22.28 -14.48
C LYS A 350 -1.37 21.29 -13.85
N LEU A 351 -2.64 21.65 -13.66
CA LEU A 351 -3.64 20.72 -13.14
C LEU A 351 -3.86 19.59 -14.17
N PRO A 352 -3.92 18.31 -13.72
CA PRO A 352 -4.35 17.23 -14.58
C PRO A 352 -5.76 17.54 -15.11
N ARG A 353 -5.95 17.41 -16.43
CA ARG A 353 -7.22 17.69 -17.11
C ARG A 353 -8.21 16.55 -17.00
#